data_AF-A0A6B1KSZ4-F1
#
_entry.id   AF-A0A6B1KSZ4-F1
#
_cell.length_a   1.000
_cell.length_b   1.000
_cell.length_c   1.000
_cell.angle_alpha   90.00
_cell.angle_beta   90.00
_cell.angle_gamma   90.00
#
_symmetry.space_group_name_H-M   'P 1'
#
loop_
_entity.id
_entity.type
_entity.pdbx_description
1 polymer ?
#
loop_
_entity_poly.entity_id
_entity_poly.type
_entity_poly.pdbx_seq_one_letter_code
_entity_poly.pdbx_strand_id
1 'polypeptide(L)'
;MWLVSPWISDVKVLDNSQGTYDDLFDDNPPSACSLSDLLARIVAAGASLTVVTRPDPHNAKFLGRLRRLTSQHAVRVVQNPAVHEKTICGRDWLLTGSMNFTVRGLMENDEAVSYKVGGSDAAQARLELAQRWKEHQ
;
A
#
# COMPACT_ATOMS: atom_id res chain seq x y z
N MET A 1 -2.44 -8.88 2.79
CA MET A 1 -1.93 -7.52 3.08
C MET A 1 -3.02 -6.50 2.81
N TRP A 2 -3.02 -5.40 3.53
CA TRP A 2 -4.00 -4.31 3.38
C TRP A 2 -3.30 -2.98 3.10
N LEU A 3 -3.85 -2.20 2.18
CA LEU A 3 -3.57 -0.77 2.02
C LEU A 3 -4.90 -0.02 2.13
N VAL A 4 -5.04 0.81 3.16
CA VAL A 4 -6.27 1.56 3.44
C VAL A 4 -5.93 3.03 3.52
N SER A 5 -6.45 3.82 2.59
CA SER A 5 -6.26 5.28 2.60
C SER A 5 -7.29 5.98 1.72
N PRO A 6 -7.84 7.13 2.14
CA PRO A 6 -8.78 7.88 1.31
C PRO A 6 -8.16 8.39 0.01
N TRP A 7 -6.89 8.80 0.06
CA TRP A 7 -6.16 9.33 -1.08
C TRP A 7 -4.79 8.67 -1.22
N ILE A 8 -4.53 8.11 -2.38
CA ILE A 8 -3.31 7.39 -2.73
C ILE A 8 -2.79 7.94 -4.06
N SER A 9 -1.58 8.50 -4.03
CA SER A 9 -0.80 8.80 -5.22
C SER A 9 0.21 7.69 -5.49
N ASP A 10 0.53 7.45 -6.76
CA ASP A 10 1.62 6.53 -7.12
C ASP A 10 2.98 7.20 -6.94
N VAL A 11 3.37 7.40 -5.68
CA VAL A 11 4.60 8.04 -5.25
C VAL A 11 5.81 7.14 -5.50
N LYS A 12 6.97 7.74 -5.76
CA LYS A 12 8.26 7.02 -5.70
C LYS A 12 8.57 6.77 -4.23
N VAL A 13 8.73 5.49 -3.86
CA VAL A 13 9.02 5.09 -2.47
C VAL A 13 10.46 4.66 -2.27
N LEU A 14 11.17 4.37 -3.35
CA LEU A 14 12.57 3.94 -3.32
C LEU A 14 13.32 4.55 -4.51
N ASP A 15 14.44 5.20 -4.23
CA ASP A 15 15.43 5.65 -5.20
C ASP A 15 16.58 4.63 -5.21
N ASN A 16 16.75 3.94 -6.34
CA ASN A 16 17.82 2.97 -6.55
C ASN A 16 18.77 3.43 -7.67
N SER A 17 18.87 4.74 -7.92
CA SER A 17 19.71 5.27 -9.00
C SER A 17 21.20 4.92 -8.84
N GLN A 18 21.63 4.59 -7.62
CA GLN A 18 22.99 4.19 -7.26
C GLN A 18 23.14 2.67 -7.04
N GLY A 19 22.10 1.87 -7.29
CA GLY A 19 22.14 0.42 -7.10
C GLY A 19 22.19 -0.06 -5.65
N THR A 20 22.01 0.82 -4.67
CA THR A 20 22.07 0.51 -3.22
C THR A 20 21.09 -0.59 -2.80
N TYR A 21 20.02 -0.79 -3.56
CA TYR A 21 18.95 -1.73 -3.27
C TYR A 21 18.88 -2.87 -4.30
N ASP A 22 19.91 -3.09 -5.11
CA ASP A 22 19.92 -4.13 -6.14
C ASP A 22 19.63 -5.52 -5.56
N ASP A 23 20.14 -5.81 -4.35
CA ASP A 23 19.89 -7.07 -3.62
C ASP A 23 18.42 -7.31 -3.25
N LEU A 24 17.56 -6.27 -3.30
CA LEU A 24 16.11 -6.39 -3.06
C LEU A 24 15.32 -6.76 -4.32
N PHE A 25 15.98 -6.81 -5.48
CA PHE A 25 15.38 -7.07 -6.77
C PHE A 25 16.02 -8.30 -7.43
N ASP A 26 15.30 -8.91 -8.37
CA ASP A 26 15.83 -9.97 -9.24
C ASP A 26 16.77 -9.37 -10.33
N ASP A 27 16.99 -10.11 -11.41
CA ASP A 27 17.98 -9.84 -12.48
C ASP A 27 17.92 -8.47 -13.18
N ASN A 28 16.95 -7.62 -12.88
CA ASN A 28 16.83 -6.26 -13.45
C ASN A 28 16.31 -5.25 -12.40
N PRO A 29 17.19 -4.78 -11.50
CA PRO A 29 16.81 -3.78 -10.49
C PRO A 29 16.42 -2.46 -11.16
N PRO A 30 15.22 -1.90 -10.86
CA PRO A 30 14.82 -0.62 -11.41
C PRO A 30 15.59 0.50 -10.73
N SER A 31 15.86 1.61 -11.43
CA SER A 31 16.51 2.79 -10.83
C SER A 31 15.62 3.56 -9.85
N ALA A 32 14.31 3.30 -9.86
CA ALA A 32 13.36 3.81 -8.88
C ALA A 32 12.15 2.86 -8.81
N CYS A 33 11.52 2.78 -7.63
CA CYS A 33 10.34 1.95 -7.42
C CYS A 33 9.17 2.83 -6.95
N SER A 34 8.05 2.83 -7.68
CA SER A 34 6.82 3.47 -7.21
C SER A 34 6.08 2.60 -6.20
N LEU A 35 5.11 3.19 -5.48
CA LEU A 35 4.28 2.45 -4.53
C LEU A 35 3.56 1.28 -5.22
N SER A 36 3.00 1.48 -6.42
CA SER A 36 2.38 0.38 -7.16
C SER A 36 3.37 -0.67 -7.64
N ASP A 37 4.60 -0.30 -8.01
CA ASP A 37 5.66 -1.26 -8.37
C ASP A 37 6.04 -2.14 -7.16
N LEU A 38 6.26 -1.52 -6.00
CA LEU A 38 6.58 -2.23 -4.76
C LEU A 38 5.46 -3.19 -4.36
N LEU A 39 4.20 -2.73 -4.38
CA LEU A 39 3.04 -3.56 -4.06
C LEU A 39 2.87 -4.71 -5.05
N ALA A 40 3.08 -4.46 -6.35
CA ALA A 40 3.01 -5.51 -7.36
C ALA A 40 4.08 -6.59 -7.15
N ARG A 41 5.30 -6.21 -6.76
CA ARG A 41 6.37 -7.17 -6.40
C ARG A 41 6.01 -8.00 -5.18
N ILE A 42 5.47 -7.37 -4.13
CA ILE A 42 4.98 -8.09 -2.94
C ILE A 42 3.87 -9.09 -3.32
N VAL A 43 2.98 -8.70 -4.22
CA VAL A 43 1.92 -9.57 -4.73
C VAL A 43 2.50 -10.73 -5.57
N ALA A 44 3.47 -10.45 -6.44
CA ALA A 44 4.16 -11.48 -7.24
C ALA A 44 4.90 -12.50 -6.37
N ALA A 45 5.42 -12.09 -5.21
CA ALA A 45 6.00 -12.96 -4.20
C ALA A 45 4.97 -13.82 -3.42
N GLY A 46 3.69 -13.79 -3.81
CA GLY A 46 2.64 -14.66 -3.28
C GLY A 46 1.69 -14.01 -2.27
N ALA A 47 1.79 -12.70 -2.03
CA ALA A 47 0.86 -12.01 -1.14
C ALA A 47 -0.46 -11.64 -1.84
N SER A 48 -1.60 -11.84 -1.18
CA SER A 48 -2.86 -11.21 -1.58
C SER A 48 -2.95 -9.79 -1.03
N LEU A 49 -3.35 -8.83 -1.87
CA LEU A 49 -3.49 -7.42 -1.50
C LEU A 49 -4.96 -6.98 -1.57
N THR A 50 -5.46 -6.39 -0.48
CA THR A 50 -6.70 -5.62 -0.51
C THR A 50 -6.38 -4.13 -0.41
N VAL A 51 -6.79 -3.35 -1.41
CA VAL A 51 -6.74 -1.89 -1.40
C VAL A 51 -8.12 -1.36 -1.07
N VAL A 52 -8.22 -0.53 -0.04
CA VAL A 52 -9.46 0.15 0.35
C VAL A 52 -9.24 1.65 0.24
N THR A 53 -10.06 2.32 -0.56
CA THR A 53 -9.88 3.75 -0.83
C THR A 53 -11.20 4.43 -1.17
N ARG A 54 -11.20 5.75 -1.38
CA ARG A 54 -12.41 6.48 -1.82
C ARG A 54 -12.65 6.31 -3.33
N PRO A 55 -13.91 6.40 -3.80
CA PRO A 55 -14.23 6.55 -5.22
C PRO A 55 -13.87 7.96 -5.72
N ASP A 56 -12.58 8.30 -5.69
CA ASP A 56 -12.04 9.62 -5.99
C ASP A 56 -11.06 9.54 -7.18
N PRO A 57 -11.16 10.43 -8.19
CA PRO A 57 -10.25 10.47 -9.33
C PRO A 57 -8.76 10.57 -8.96
N HIS A 58 -8.43 11.12 -7.78
CA HIS A 58 -7.07 11.17 -7.26
C HIS A 58 -6.40 9.78 -7.26
N ASN A 59 -7.17 8.73 -6.97
CA ASN A 59 -6.67 7.36 -6.84
C ASN A 59 -6.49 6.66 -8.20
N ALA A 60 -7.02 7.24 -9.29
CA ALA A 60 -7.14 6.55 -10.58
C ALA A 60 -5.79 6.17 -11.19
N LYS A 61 -4.77 7.04 -11.08
CA LYS A 61 -3.42 6.77 -11.62
C LYS A 61 -2.79 5.57 -10.91
N PHE A 62 -2.84 5.56 -9.58
CA PHE A 62 -2.32 4.47 -8.75
C PHE A 62 -3.06 3.16 -9.01
N LEU A 63 -4.39 3.17 -8.91
CA LEU A 63 -5.21 1.97 -9.12
C LEU A 63 -5.05 1.42 -10.55
N GLY A 64 -4.99 2.30 -11.55
CA GLY A 64 -4.79 1.92 -12.94
C GLY A 64 -3.43 1.27 -13.17
N ARG A 65 -2.35 1.78 -12.57
CA ARG A 65 -1.03 1.16 -12.67
C ARG A 65 -0.95 -0.16 -11.91
N LEU A 66 -1.45 -0.22 -10.67
CA LEU A 66 -1.46 -1.44 -9.87
C LEU A 66 -2.19 -2.58 -10.57
N ARG A 67 -3.35 -2.31 -11.19
CA ARG A 67 -4.11 -3.31 -11.97
C ARG A 67 -3.38 -3.80 -13.22
N ARG A 68 -2.53 -2.99 -13.85
CA ARG A 68 -1.71 -3.42 -15.00
C ARG A 68 -0.53 -4.30 -14.58
N LEU A 69 0.01 -4.05 -13.39
CA LEU A 69 1.18 -4.76 -12.87
C LEU A 69 0.83 -6.07 -12.14
N THR A 70 -0.45 -6.28 -11.80
CA THR A 70 -0.90 -7.42 -11.01
C THR A 70 -1.99 -8.20 -11.73
N SER A 71 -2.11 -9.50 -11.43
CA SER A 71 -3.23 -10.30 -11.92
C SER A 71 -4.53 -9.89 -11.21
N GLN A 72 -5.66 -9.94 -11.92
CA GLN A 72 -6.95 -9.49 -11.40
C GLN A 72 -7.39 -10.19 -10.11
N HIS A 73 -6.89 -11.40 -9.86
CA HIS A 73 -7.28 -12.22 -8.71
C HIS A 73 -6.40 -11.98 -7.47
N ALA A 74 -5.24 -11.36 -7.64
CA ALA A 74 -4.28 -11.15 -6.56
C ALA A 74 -4.49 -9.81 -5.82
N VAL A 75 -5.21 -8.88 -6.44
CA VAL A 75 -5.54 -7.56 -5.88
C VAL A 75 -7.04 -7.33 -5.84
N ARG A 76 -7.60 -7.19 -4.63
CA ARG A 76 -8.97 -6.75 -4.39
C ARG A 76 -8.99 -5.23 -4.18
N VAL A 77 -9.85 -4.51 -4.90
CA VAL A 77 -10.05 -3.07 -4.70
C VAL A 77 -11.45 -2.83 -4.14
N VAL A 78 -11.55 -2.18 -2.98
CA VAL A 78 -12.80 -1.76 -2.35
C VAL A 78 -12.84 -0.23 -2.37
N GLN A 79 -13.90 0.33 -2.93
CA GLN A 79 -14.10 1.78 -2.95
C GLN A 79 -15.23 2.17 -2.01
N ASN A 80 -14.94 2.97 -0.99
CA ASN A 80 -15.92 3.42 -0.02
C ASN A 80 -15.66 4.90 0.36
N PRO A 81 -16.67 5.79 0.27
CA PRO A 81 -16.50 7.22 0.55
C PRO A 81 -16.17 7.54 2.02
N ALA A 82 -16.53 6.66 2.95
CA ALA A 82 -16.31 6.81 4.39
C ALA A 82 -14.94 6.30 4.87
N VAL A 83 -14.01 6.00 3.96
CA VAL A 83 -12.63 5.64 4.33
C VAL A 83 -11.92 6.88 4.86
N HIS A 84 -11.26 6.76 6.01
CA HIS A 84 -10.46 7.82 6.63
C HIS A 84 -9.14 7.30 7.22
N GLU A 85 -9.02 5.99 7.41
CA GLU A 85 -7.82 5.31 7.90
C GLU A 85 -6.68 5.47 6.91
N LYS A 86 -5.44 5.39 7.40
CA LYS A 86 -4.23 5.64 6.62
C LYS A 86 -3.17 4.63 7.05
N THR A 87 -3.37 3.42 6.58
CA THR A 87 -2.76 2.24 7.16
C THR A 87 -2.30 1.28 6.07
N ILE A 88 -1.08 0.78 6.18
CA ILE A 88 -0.62 -0.43 5.49
C ILE A 88 -0.38 -1.50 6.53
N CYS A 89 -1.02 -2.65 6.36
CA CYS A 89 -0.92 -3.77 7.29
C CYS A 89 -0.44 -5.02 6.56
N GLY A 90 0.75 -5.47 6.94
CA GLY A 90 1.33 -6.75 6.57
C GLY A 90 0.80 -7.91 7.42
N ARG A 91 1.60 -8.98 7.50
CA ARG A 91 1.29 -10.17 8.31
C ARG A 91 1.64 -9.95 9.78
N ASP A 92 2.80 -9.37 10.02
CA ASP A 92 3.47 -9.17 11.31
C ASP A 92 3.99 -7.74 11.47
N TRP A 93 3.63 -6.84 10.56
CA TRP A 93 4.00 -5.43 10.60
C TRP A 93 2.84 -4.53 10.22
N LEU A 94 2.89 -3.30 10.71
CA LEU A 94 1.86 -2.29 10.56
C LEU A 94 2.52 -0.91 10.42
N LEU A 95 2.13 -0.18 9.39
CA LEU A 95 2.42 1.24 9.22
C LEU A 95 1.11 2.01 9.29
N THR A 96 0.96 2.93 10.24
CA THR A 96 -0.30 3.67 10.44
C THR A 96 -0.06 5.06 10.98
N GLY A 97 -0.98 6.00 10.73
CA GLY A 97 -0.81 7.38 11.19
C GLY A 97 -1.81 8.37 10.63
N SER A 98 -1.43 9.65 10.64
CA SER A 98 -2.21 10.75 10.06
C SER A 98 -1.93 10.97 8.56
N MET A 99 -0.85 10.37 8.04
CA MET A 99 -0.32 10.56 6.69
C MET A 99 -1.11 9.82 5.60
N ASN A 100 -1.65 10.54 4.60
CA ASN A 100 -2.14 9.88 3.38
C ASN A 100 -0.97 9.44 2.49
N PHE A 101 -1.13 8.37 1.71
CA PHE A 101 -0.09 7.89 0.78
C PHE A 101 -0.03 8.74 -0.49
N THR A 102 0.25 10.03 -0.34
CA THR A 102 0.31 11.04 -1.40
C THR A 102 1.68 11.70 -1.41
N VAL A 103 2.04 12.37 -2.52
CA VAL A 103 3.33 13.09 -2.60
C VAL A 103 3.50 14.06 -1.42
N ARG A 104 2.46 14.85 -1.14
CA ARG A 104 2.47 15.82 -0.04
C ARG A 104 2.53 15.15 1.32
N GLY A 105 1.76 14.08 1.51
CA GLY A 105 1.78 13.30 2.75
C GLY A 105 3.17 12.74 3.06
N LEU A 106 3.89 12.24 2.06
CA LEU A 106 5.22 11.64 2.27
C LEU A 106 6.37 12.66 2.36
N MET A 107 6.25 13.83 1.72
CA MET A 107 7.40 14.74 1.52
C MET A 107 7.24 16.13 2.13
N GLU A 108 6.01 16.61 2.38
CA GLU A 108 5.75 18.01 2.72
C GLU A 108 5.07 18.19 4.08
N ASN A 109 4.16 17.29 4.44
CA ASN A 109 3.35 17.44 5.63
C ASN A 109 4.06 16.93 6.88
N ASP A 110 3.88 17.63 7.99
CA ASP A 110 4.30 17.17 9.32
C ASP A 110 3.27 16.17 9.86
N GLU A 111 3.43 14.91 9.48
CA GLU A 111 2.50 13.82 9.80
C GLU A 111 3.10 12.87 10.82
N ALA A 112 2.28 12.39 11.77
CA ALA A 112 2.69 11.34 12.68
C ALA A 112 2.51 9.98 12.01
N VAL A 113 3.60 9.20 11.93
CA VAL A 113 3.60 7.83 11.39
C VAL A 113 4.20 6.88 12.42
N SER A 114 3.51 5.78 12.69
CA SER A 114 3.97 4.69 13.54
C SER A 114 4.23 3.46 12.69
N TYR A 115 5.45 2.92 12.80
CA TYR A 115 5.82 1.62 12.26
C TYR A 115 5.99 0.63 13.42
N LYS A 116 5.29 -0.50 13.33
CA LYS A 116 5.30 -1.56 14.34
C LYS A 116 5.59 -2.90 13.68
N VAL A 117 6.42 -3.71 14.32
CA VAL A 117 6.80 -5.05 13.87
C VAL A 117 6.69 -6.00 15.06
N GLY A 118 6.15 -7.18 14.81
CA GLY A 118 5.87 -8.18 15.84
C GLY A 118 4.72 -7.78 16.77
N GLY A 119 4.50 -8.61 17.80
CA GLY A 119 3.43 -8.42 18.77
C GLY A 119 2.02 -8.63 18.19
N SER A 120 1.01 -8.19 18.95
CA SER A 120 -0.41 -8.37 18.61
C SER A 120 -0.97 -7.31 17.67
N ASP A 121 -0.33 -6.15 17.54
CA ASP A 121 -0.90 -4.97 16.89
C ASP A 121 -1.21 -5.21 15.40
N ALA A 122 -0.28 -5.80 14.65
CA ALA A 122 -0.50 -6.12 13.23
C ALA A 122 -1.58 -7.19 13.05
N ALA A 123 -1.63 -8.19 13.94
CA ALA A 123 -2.65 -9.23 13.90
C ALA A 123 -4.04 -8.66 14.18
N GLN A 124 -4.16 -7.81 15.20
CA GLN A 124 -5.39 -7.12 15.56
C GLN A 124 -5.88 -6.22 14.43
N ALA A 125 -5.02 -5.34 13.91
CA ALA A 125 -5.37 -4.45 12.80
C ALA A 125 -5.86 -5.25 11.58
N ARG A 126 -5.21 -6.37 11.26
CA ARG A 126 -5.64 -7.24 10.15
C ARG A 126 -7.02 -7.85 10.37
N LEU A 127 -7.35 -8.26 11.60
CA LEU A 127 -8.67 -8.79 11.94
C LEU A 127 -9.75 -7.70 11.86
N GLU A 128 -9.46 -6.50 12.38
CA GLU A 128 -10.37 -5.35 12.33
C GLU A 128 -10.65 -4.91 10.89
N LEU A 129 -9.60 -4.78 10.06
CA LEU A 129 -9.73 -4.46 8.65
C LEU A 129 -10.50 -5.54 7.88
N ALA A 130 -10.20 -6.82 8.15
CA ALA A 130 -10.94 -7.92 7.56
C ALA A 130 -12.41 -7.85 7.96
N GLN A 131 -12.73 -7.63 9.23
CA GLN A 131 -14.10 -7.54 9.72
C GLN A 131 -14.86 -6.38 9.07
N ARG A 132 -14.23 -5.21 9.01
CA ARG A 132 -14.85 -4.00 8.45
C ARG A 132 -15.10 -4.07 6.95
N TRP A 133 -14.23 -4.76 6.21
CA TRP A 133 -14.30 -4.83 4.74
C TRP A 133 -14.63 -6.23 4.21
N LYS A 134 -15.16 -7.11 5.08
CA LYS A 134 -15.64 -8.46 4.76
C LYS A 134 -16.93 -8.45 3.93
N GLU A 135 -17.69 -7.36 3.91
CA GLU A 135 -19.08 -7.32 3.42
C GLU A 135 -19.27 -6.99 1.91
N HIS A 136 -18.25 -7.16 1.08
CA HIS A 136 -18.41 -7.04 -0.38
C HIS A 136 -17.77 -8.25 -1.06
N GLN A 137 -18.20 -9.45 -0.67
CA GLN A 137 -17.92 -10.71 -1.37
C GLN A 137 -18.98 -10.96 -2.45
#